data_AF-A0ABD6FGD9-F1
#
_entry.id   AF-A0ABD6FGD9-F1
#
_cell.length_a   1.000
_cell.length_b   1.000
_cell.length_c   1.000
_cell.angle_alpha   90.00
_cell.angle_beta   90.00
_cell.angle_gamma   90.00
#
_symmetry.space_group_name_H-M   'P 1'
#
loop_
_entity.id
_entity.type
_entity.pdbx_description
1 polymer ?
#
loop_
_entity_poly.entity_id
_entity_poly.type
_entity_poly.pdbx_seq_one_letter_code
_entity_poly.pdbx_strand_id
1 'polypeptide(L)' 'MADLDRLAERMTAAGVDITWDDLLPGHRRFYCLDAVGNRLEFLSPAG' A
#
# COMPACT_ATOMS: atom_id res chain seq x y z
N MET A 1 -12.49 9.28 2.12
CA MET A 1 -11.14 8.81 2.49
C MET A 1 -11.03 7.37 2.06
N ALA A 2 -10.27 7.07 1.01
CA ALA A 2 -9.96 5.69 0.70
C ALA A 2 -9.08 5.15 1.83
N ASP A 3 -9.56 4.12 2.52
CA ASP A 3 -8.96 3.59 3.74
C ASP A 3 -7.79 2.66 3.36
N LEU A 4 -6.64 3.30 3.13
CA LEU A 4 -5.42 2.63 2.70
C LEU A 4 -4.93 1.63 3.76
N ASP A 5 -5.15 1.92 5.04
CA ASP A 5 -4.86 1.02 6.16
C ASP A 5 -5.71 -0.25 6.10
N ARG A 6 -7.03 -0.16 5.89
CA ARG A 6 -7.90 -1.34 5.76
C ARG A 6 -7.51 -2.20 4.55
N LEU A 7 -7.03 -1.59 3.47
CA LEU A 7 -6.50 -2.35 2.34
C LEU A 7 -5.21 -3.08 2.73
N ALA A 8 -4.27 -2.39 3.38
CA ALA A 8 -3.03 -2.96 3.89
C ALA A 8 -3.29 -4.12 4.89
N GLU A 9 -4.24 -3.97 5.81
CA GLU A 9 -4.67 -5.01 6.75
C GLU A 9 -5.20 -6.25 6.02
N ARG A 10 -6.05 -6.05 5.00
CA ARG A 10 -6.58 -7.17 4.21
C ARG A 10 -5.49 -7.90 3.42
N MET A 11 -4.53 -7.16 2.88
CA MET A 11 -3.43 -7.73 2.11
C MET A 11 -2.47 -8.51 3.01
N THR A 12 -2.08 -7.94 4.16
CA THR A 12 -1.24 -8.63 5.15
C THR A 12 -1.93 -9.85 5.75
N ALA A 13 -3.23 -9.79 6.04
CA ALA A 13 -4.01 -10.95 6.48
C ALA A 13 -4.09 -12.06 5.42
N ALA A 14 -3.98 -11.72 4.14
CA ALA A 14 -3.88 -12.68 3.04
C ALA A 14 -2.45 -13.20 2.80
N GLY A 15 -1.46 -12.77 3.60
CA GLY A 15 -0.06 -13.17 3.49
C GLY A 15 0.74 -12.38 2.45
N VAL A 16 0.23 -11.24 1.98
CA VAL A 16 0.96 -10.36 1.08
C VAL A 16 1.92 -9.48 1.88
N ASP A 17 3.19 -9.49 1.49
CA ASP A 17 4.20 -8.58 2.03
C ASP A 17 3.98 -7.17 1.46
N ILE A 18 3.80 -6.20 2.34
CA ILE A 18 3.62 -4.79 1.97
C ILE A 18 4.74 -3.95 2.55
N THR A 19 5.16 -2.92 1.82
CA THR A 19 6.12 -1.93 2.29
C THR A 19 5.51 -0.54 2.22
N TRP A 20 5.45 0.15 3.36
CA TRP A 20 5.04 1.53 3.45
C TRP A 20 6.15 2.47 2.98
N ASP A 21 5.77 3.54 2.29
CA ASP A 21 6.69 4.56 1.83
C ASP A 21 6.09 5.95 2.08
N ASP A 22 6.76 6.71 2.95
CA ASP A 22 6.38 8.07 3.35
C ASP A 22 7.22 9.15 2.62
N LEU A 23 7.87 8.82 1.51
CA LEU A 23 8.73 9.75 0.77
C LEU A 23 7.94 10.75 -0.10
N LEU A 24 6.62 10.60 -0.20
CA LEU A 24 5.75 11.49 -0.98
C LEU A 24 4.92 12.38 -0.04
N PRO A 25 5.36 13.61 0.27
CA PRO A 25 4.59 14.51 1.13
C PRO A 25 3.20 14.80 0.56
N GLY A 26 2.19 14.81 1.43
CA GLY A 26 0.79 15.01 1.04
C GLY A 26 0.08 13.75 0.50
N HIS A 27 0.77 12.60 0.44
CA HIS A 27 0.17 11.32 0.08
C HIS A 27 0.70 10.23 0.99
N ARG A 28 -0.18 9.31 1.40
CA ARG A 28 0.24 8.04 1.99
C ARG A 28 0.31 7.00 0.89
N ARG A 29 1.37 6.21 0.85
CA ARG A 29 1.49 5.10 -0.09
C ARG A 29 2.13 3.86 0.53
N PHE A 30 1.77 2.71 -0.02
CA PHE A 30 2.50 1.46 0.17
C PHE A 30 2.59 0.72 -1.16
N TYR A 31 3.51 -0.24 -1.24
CA TYR A 31 3.63 -1.11 -2.39
C TYR A 31 3.79 -2.57 -1.98
N CYS A 32 3.47 -3.47 -2.90
CA CYS A 32 3.71 -4.91 -2.77
C CYS A 32 4.17 -5.49 -4.11
N LEU A 33 4.67 -6.72 -4.08
CA LEU A 33 4.95 -7.49 -5.30
C LEU A 33 3.76 -8.38 -5.64
N ASP A 34 3.41 -8.45 -6.91
CA ASP A 34 2.47 -9.45 -7.41
C ASP A 34 3.17 -10.83 -7.56
N ALA A 35 2.39 -11.87 -7.87
CA ALA A 35 2.88 -13.24 -8.02
C ALA A 35 4.00 -13.42 -9.07
N VAL A 36 4.07 -12.55 -10.08
CA VAL A 36 5.15 -12.55 -11.09
C VAL A 36 6.22 -11.48 -10.82
N GLY A 37 6.15 -10.80 -9.68
CA GLY A 37 7.18 -9.88 -9.21
C GLY A 37 7.06 -8.42 -9.69
N ASN A 38 5.94 -8.00 -10.30
CA ASN A 38 5.75 -6.58 -10.58
C ASN A 38 5.37 -5.83 -9.30
N ARG A 39 5.81 -4.57 -9.21
CA ARG A 39 5.48 -3.67 -8.11
C ARG A 39 4.09 -3.07 -8.34
N LEU A 40 3.17 -3.33 -7.42
CA LEU A 40 1.87 -2.66 -7.33
C LEU A 40 1.96 -1.57 -6.27
N GLU A 41 1.56 -0.35 -6.62
CA GLU A 41 1.60 0.81 -5.72
C GLU A 41 0.18 1.30 -5.42
N PHE A 42 -0.08 1.55 -4.14
CA PHE A 42 -1.36 2.06 -3.65
C PHE A 42 -1.12 3.38 -2.94
N LEU A 43 -1.87 4.41 -3.32
CA LEU A 43 -1.70 5.77 -2.79
C LEU A 43 -3.05 6.39 -2.43
N SER A 44 -3.06 7.22 -1.39
CA SER A 44 -4.21 8.01 -0.96
C SER A 44 -3.73 9.41 -0.56
N PRO A 45 -4.45 10.49 -0.91
CA PRO A 45 -4.10 11.83 -0.47
C PRO A 45 -4.14 11.92 1.06
N ALA A 46 -3.08 12.46 1.66
CA ALA A 46 -3.04 12.81 3.07
C ALA A 46 -3.72 14.17 3.23
N GLY A 47 -5.04 14.14 3.38
CA GLY A 47 -5.89 15.32 3.61
C GLY A 47 -5.82 15.81 5.05
#